data_AF-A0A450Z801-F1
#
_entry.id   AF-A0A450Z801-F1
#
_cell.length_a   1.000
_cell.length_b   1.000
_cell.length_c   1.000
_cell.angle_alpha   90.00
_cell.angle_beta   90.00
_cell.angle_gamma   90.00
#
_symmetry.space_group_name_H-M   'P 1'
#
loop_
_entity.id
_entity.type
_entity.pdbx_description
1 polymer ?
#
loop_
_entity_poly.entity_id
_entity_poly.type
_entity_poly.pdbx_seq_one_letter_code
_entity_poly.pdbx_strand_id
1 'polypeptide(L)'
;GVLYIGKAQEKFNTFRTSKKFSTDTGQPFPWLRRGMVMCNQYYFYVVDEDFGPLFIKFSSYFPYTARICINGHEYAKRQLAIEGIEFEALDNGILSCADPVRLQQILDELDETKIEALVYKWLDRLPDPFVREDHEAGYNYRISILQAEFSRTQVFDRPLSGRHLFEEVIRENLDLGRPSKVSLIFNRGINKRTPGTFQTRVITQGVIPSLHVSYKSSKIKQYFKEDHALRTETTINNTHDFGLGRSLKNLPELRAIGFAANCRLLEVETISQDCSLAEGVFEQVTRPQIIDGKRVSGLRFDDHRVIGLLQTLCGFLLLPNGFSNSSMRESGRAFIS
;
A
#
# COMPACT_ATOMS: atom_id res chain seq x y z
N GLY A 1 -4.40 -22.76 -16.87
CA GLY A 1 -4.94 -22.63 -18.25
C GLY A 1 -5.71 -21.32 -18.42
N VAL A 2 -6.23 -21.06 -19.63
CA VAL A 2 -7.13 -19.90 -19.89
C VAL A 2 -8.52 -20.23 -19.35
N LEU A 3 -9.09 -19.33 -18.54
CA LEU A 3 -10.45 -19.47 -17.99
C LEU A 3 -11.48 -18.77 -18.87
N TYR A 4 -11.24 -17.50 -19.21
CA TYR A 4 -12.17 -16.69 -19.97
C TYR A 4 -11.44 -15.83 -21.00
N ILE A 5 -12.10 -15.62 -22.14
CA ILE A 5 -11.66 -14.67 -23.16
C ILE A 5 -12.74 -13.61 -23.31
N GLY A 6 -12.40 -12.37 -22.98
CA GLY A 6 -13.26 -11.21 -23.16
C GLY A 6 -12.86 -10.39 -24.39
N LYS A 7 -13.83 -9.75 -25.02
CA LYS A 7 -13.59 -8.76 -26.08
C LYS A 7 -14.38 -7.49 -25.73
N ALA A 8 -13.70 -6.36 -25.73
CA ALA A 8 -14.33 -5.05 -25.56
C ALA A 8 -13.77 -4.05 -26.56
N GLN A 9 -14.59 -3.12 -27.02
CA GLN A 9 -14.11 -2.00 -27.83
C GLN A 9 -13.83 -0.82 -26.92
N GLU A 10 -12.59 -0.33 -26.92
CA GLU A 10 -12.14 0.69 -25.97
C GLU A 10 -11.33 1.80 -26.64
N LYS A 11 -11.38 2.99 -26.03
CA LYS A 11 -10.46 4.07 -26.34
C LYS A 11 -9.08 3.72 -25.78
N PHE A 12 -8.12 3.56 -26.68
CA PHE A 12 -6.75 3.19 -26.36
C PHE A 12 -5.77 4.26 -26.85
N ASN A 13 -4.88 4.71 -25.98
CA ASN A 13 -3.84 5.67 -26.35
C ASN A 13 -2.64 4.95 -26.97
N THR A 14 -2.45 5.12 -28.26
CA THR A 14 -1.42 4.44 -29.06
C THR A 14 -0.75 5.39 -30.04
N PHE A 15 0.04 4.87 -30.98
CA PHE A 15 0.60 5.60 -32.09
C PHE A 15 -0.32 5.57 -33.31
N ARG A 16 -0.60 6.74 -33.88
CA ARG A 16 -1.31 6.92 -35.14
C ARG A 16 -0.36 7.49 -36.17
N THR A 17 -0.56 7.10 -37.42
CA THR A 17 0.15 7.70 -38.55
C THR A 17 -0.62 8.94 -39.04
N SER A 18 0.10 10.02 -39.26
CA SER A 18 -0.38 11.24 -39.90
C SER A 18 0.55 11.59 -41.06
N LYS A 19 0.04 12.29 -42.08
CA LYS A 19 0.87 12.77 -43.19
C LYS A 19 1.53 14.09 -42.77
N LYS A 20 2.87 14.18 -42.86
CA LYS A 20 3.63 15.43 -42.77
C LYS A 20 4.34 15.68 -44.10
N PHE A 21 4.79 16.91 -44.32
CA PHE A 21 5.54 17.31 -45.51
C PHE A 21 6.92 17.79 -45.11
N SER A 22 7.96 17.34 -45.83
CA SER A 22 9.33 17.80 -45.62
C SER A 22 9.44 19.27 -46.00
N THR A 23 10.08 20.08 -45.17
CA THR A 23 10.35 21.50 -45.45
C THR A 23 11.32 21.68 -46.60
N ASP A 24 12.20 20.70 -46.83
CA ASP A 24 13.32 20.82 -47.77
C ASP A 24 12.93 20.29 -49.15
N THR A 25 12.12 19.23 -49.20
CA THR A 25 11.75 18.54 -50.46
C THR A 25 10.28 18.71 -50.85
N GLY A 26 9.43 19.20 -49.95
CA GLY A 26 7.98 19.27 -50.14
C GLY A 26 7.28 17.91 -50.21
N GLN A 27 8.02 16.79 -50.09
CA GLN A 27 7.46 15.46 -50.24
C GLN A 27 6.72 15.02 -48.97
N PRO A 28 5.59 14.30 -49.10
CA PRO A 28 4.88 13.77 -47.96
C PRO A 28 5.58 12.55 -47.36
N PHE A 29 5.57 12.44 -46.04
CA PHE A 29 6.06 11.27 -45.32
C PHE A 29 5.15 10.91 -44.14
N PRO A 30 5.11 9.61 -43.76
CA PRO A 30 4.34 9.17 -42.59
C PRO A 30 5.01 9.66 -41.30
N TRP A 31 4.21 10.26 -40.42
CA TRP A 31 4.62 10.71 -39.10
C TRP A 31 3.83 10.01 -38.02
N LEU A 32 4.54 9.30 -37.13
CA LEU A 32 3.95 8.67 -35.96
C LEU A 32 3.70 9.73 -34.89
N ARG A 33 2.46 9.79 -34.40
CA ARG A 33 2.06 10.65 -33.28
C ARG A 33 1.24 9.87 -32.27
N ARG A 34 1.30 10.26 -31.00
CA ARG A 34 0.38 9.71 -29.99
C ARG A 34 -1.05 10.17 -30.25
N GLY A 35 -2.02 9.29 -30.02
CA GLY A 35 -3.43 9.61 -30.12
C GLY A 35 -4.34 8.49 -29.66
N MET A 36 -5.59 8.85 -29.35
CA MET A 36 -6.63 7.88 -29.02
C MET A 36 -7.13 7.19 -30.29
N VAL A 37 -7.30 5.88 -30.22
CA VAL A 37 -8.00 5.05 -31.20
C VAL A 37 -9.09 4.24 -30.52
N MET A 38 -10.21 4.00 -31.20
CA MET A 38 -11.21 3.05 -30.75
C MET A 38 -10.87 1.70 -31.37
N CYS A 39 -10.44 0.73 -30.57
CA CYS A 39 -10.01 -0.59 -31.06
C CYS A 39 -10.50 -1.71 -30.15
N ASN A 40 -10.49 -2.94 -30.68
CA ASN A 40 -10.83 -4.10 -29.87
C ASN A 40 -9.67 -4.41 -28.92
N GLN A 41 -10.02 -4.70 -27.68
CA GLN A 41 -9.14 -5.20 -26.65
C GLN A 41 -9.57 -6.62 -26.33
N TYR A 42 -8.64 -7.55 -26.40
CA TYR A 42 -8.85 -8.95 -26.06
C TYR A 42 -8.26 -9.22 -24.68
N TYR A 43 -9.09 -9.69 -23.76
CA TYR A 43 -8.73 -10.00 -22.39
C TYR A 43 -8.65 -11.51 -22.24
N PHE A 44 -7.49 -12.02 -21.87
CA PHE A 44 -7.27 -13.41 -21.51
C PHE A 44 -7.15 -13.46 -19.99
N TYR A 45 -8.14 -14.06 -19.33
CA TYR A 45 -8.10 -14.36 -17.90
C TYR A 45 -7.53 -15.76 -17.73
N VAL A 46 -6.44 -15.84 -16.99
CA VAL A 46 -5.58 -17.01 -16.95
C VAL A 46 -5.35 -17.42 -15.50
N VAL A 47 -5.27 -18.72 -15.25
CA VAL A 47 -4.72 -19.26 -14.00
C VAL A 47 -3.44 -19.99 -14.35
N ASP A 48 -2.32 -19.39 -14.00
CA ASP A 48 -1.01 -20.01 -14.12
C ASP A 48 -0.75 -20.95 -12.93
N GLU A 49 0.00 -22.01 -13.16
CA GLU A 49 0.33 -23.02 -12.14
C GLU A 49 1.19 -22.41 -11.02
N ASP A 50 2.14 -21.53 -11.38
CA ASP A 50 3.12 -20.96 -10.47
C ASP A 50 2.66 -19.60 -9.91
N PHE A 51 2.01 -18.79 -10.75
CA PHE A 51 1.61 -17.42 -10.43
C PHE A 51 0.13 -17.25 -10.04
N GLY A 52 -0.70 -18.26 -10.28
CA GLY A 52 -2.13 -18.18 -10.01
C GLY A 52 -2.87 -17.26 -11.00
N PRO A 53 -3.97 -16.61 -10.57
CA PRO A 53 -4.76 -15.76 -11.44
C PRO A 53 -3.98 -14.54 -11.96
N LEU A 54 -4.00 -14.34 -13.28
CA LEU A 54 -3.47 -13.17 -13.97
C LEU A 54 -4.35 -12.81 -15.16
N PHE A 55 -4.16 -11.60 -15.72
CA PHE A 55 -4.78 -11.25 -16.99
C PHE A 55 -3.78 -10.69 -17.99
N ILE A 56 -4.04 -10.98 -19.27
CA ILE A 56 -3.29 -10.47 -20.41
C ILE A 56 -4.28 -9.76 -21.34
N LYS A 57 -4.03 -8.49 -21.62
CA LYS A 57 -4.86 -7.64 -22.48
C LYS A 57 -4.10 -7.27 -23.74
N PHE A 58 -4.56 -7.74 -24.90
CA PHE A 58 -3.99 -7.38 -26.21
C PHE A 58 -4.82 -6.32 -26.93
N SER A 59 -4.12 -5.34 -27.50
CA SER A 59 -4.71 -4.36 -28.41
C SER A 59 -4.75 -4.91 -29.84
N SER A 60 -5.92 -4.87 -30.50
CA SER A 60 -6.06 -5.26 -31.91
C SER A 60 -5.51 -4.23 -32.90
N TYR A 61 -4.99 -3.10 -32.42
CA TYR A 61 -4.46 -2.02 -33.24
C TYR A 61 -2.94 -1.92 -33.08
N PHE A 62 -2.23 -1.83 -34.21
CA PHE A 62 -0.77 -1.70 -34.27
C PHE A 62 -0.26 -0.57 -33.34
N PRO A 63 0.75 -0.81 -32.49
CA PRO A 63 1.73 -1.90 -32.56
C PRO A 63 1.39 -3.12 -31.68
N TYR A 64 0.09 -3.45 -31.56
CA TYR A 64 -0.39 -4.67 -30.90
C TYR A 64 0.13 -4.87 -29.47
N THR A 65 0.22 -3.77 -28.71
CA THR A 65 0.76 -3.81 -27.35
C THR A 65 -0.08 -4.70 -26.44
N ALA A 66 0.58 -5.43 -25.55
CA ALA A 66 -0.05 -6.17 -24.47
C ALA A 66 0.06 -5.42 -23.13
N ARG A 67 -0.89 -5.64 -22.22
CA ARG A 67 -0.77 -5.34 -20.80
C ARG A 67 -0.95 -6.62 -20.02
N ILE A 68 -0.02 -6.91 -19.13
CA ILE A 68 -0.04 -8.08 -18.29
C ILE A 68 -0.13 -7.60 -16.85
N CYS A 69 -1.08 -8.13 -16.09
CA CYS A 69 -1.23 -7.84 -14.68
C CYS A 69 -1.05 -9.13 -13.90
N ILE A 70 -0.09 -9.11 -12.98
CA ILE A 70 0.25 -10.21 -12.09
C ILE A 70 0.09 -9.76 -10.65
N ASN A 71 -0.11 -10.71 -9.74
CA ASN A 71 -0.28 -10.44 -8.32
C ASN A 71 0.73 -11.26 -7.50
N GLY A 72 1.65 -10.56 -6.83
CA GLY A 72 2.67 -11.21 -6.00
C GLY A 72 2.11 -12.02 -4.83
N HIS A 73 0.93 -11.65 -4.30
CA HIS A 73 0.29 -12.43 -3.23
C HIS A 73 -0.29 -13.75 -3.76
N GLU A 74 -0.89 -13.74 -4.96
CA GLU A 74 -1.38 -14.97 -5.57
C GLU A 74 -0.23 -15.92 -5.94
N TYR A 75 0.89 -15.37 -6.44
CA TYR A 75 2.13 -16.12 -6.61
C TYR A 75 2.59 -16.75 -5.28
N ALA A 76 2.68 -15.97 -4.19
CA ALA A 76 3.12 -16.48 -2.90
C ALA A 76 2.23 -17.62 -2.38
N LYS A 77 0.90 -17.46 -2.45
CA LYS A 77 -0.05 -18.53 -2.07
C LYS A 77 0.12 -19.79 -2.90
N ARG A 78 0.38 -19.65 -4.21
CA ARG A 78 0.62 -20.79 -5.10
C ARG A 78 1.89 -21.52 -4.72
N GLN A 79 2.98 -20.80 -4.48
CA GLN A 79 4.24 -21.40 -4.07
C GLN A 79 4.11 -22.10 -2.70
N LEU A 80 3.44 -21.49 -1.73
CA LEU A 80 3.16 -22.13 -0.43
C LEU A 80 2.35 -23.43 -0.60
N ALA A 81 1.32 -23.42 -1.44
CA ALA A 81 0.52 -24.60 -1.72
C ALA A 81 1.33 -25.72 -2.43
N ILE A 82 2.23 -25.35 -3.35
CA ILE A 82 3.15 -26.29 -4.01
C ILE A 82 4.13 -26.90 -3.01
N GLU A 83 4.66 -26.10 -2.07
CA GLU A 83 5.56 -26.56 -1.01
C GLU A 83 4.83 -27.30 0.13
N GLY A 84 3.48 -27.32 0.12
CA GLY A 84 2.68 -27.96 1.16
C GLY A 84 2.72 -27.22 2.51
N ILE A 85 3.00 -25.92 2.50
CA ILE A 85 3.04 -25.08 3.71
C ILE A 85 1.63 -24.56 3.99
N GLU A 86 1.13 -24.82 5.19
CA GLU A 86 -0.19 -24.36 5.62
C GLU A 86 -0.23 -22.83 5.77
N PHE A 87 -1.27 -22.20 5.23
CA PHE A 87 -1.51 -20.77 5.36
C PHE A 87 -3.01 -20.45 5.29
N GLU A 88 -3.38 -19.31 5.84
CA GLU A 88 -4.71 -18.74 5.74
C GLU A 88 -4.67 -17.48 4.87
N ALA A 89 -5.56 -17.40 3.87
CA ALA A 89 -5.57 -16.29 2.93
C ALA A 89 -6.28 -15.06 3.52
N LEU A 90 -5.74 -13.87 3.21
CA LEU A 90 -6.37 -12.59 3.51
C LEU A 90 -6.72 -11.87 2.21
N ASP A 91 -7.64 -12.42 1.39
CA ASP A 91 -7.88 -11.96 0.01
C ASP A 91 -6.54 -11.71 -0.72
N ASN A 92 -6.20 -10.50 -1.15
CA ASN A 92 -4.88 -10.14 -1.68
C ASN A 92 -3.85 -9.95 -0.55
N GLY A 93 -3.56 -11.04 0.17
CA GLY A 93 -2.71 -11.09 1.36
C GLY A 93 -2.71 -12.48 2.00
N ILE A 94 -1.95 -12.62 3.09
CA ILE A 94 -1.86 -13.82 3.92
C ILE A 94 -2.14 -13.40 5.36
N LEU A 95 -3.08 -14.08 6.01
CA LEU A 95 -3.49 -13.82 7.39
C LEU A 95 -2.56 -14.53 8.37
N SER A 96 -2.32 -15.82 8.13
CA SER A 96 -1.41 -16.66 8.92
C SER A 96 -0.64 -17.61 8.00
N CYS A 97 0.56 -18.00 8.41
CA CYS A 97 1.42 -18.93 7.68
C CYS A 97 2.19 -19.79 8.70
N ALA A 98 2.25 -21.10 8.48
CA ALA A 98 3.03 -22.01 9.31
C ALA A 98 4.54 -21.72 9.26
N ASP A 99 5.04 -21.24 8.12
CA ASP A 99 6.41 -20.77 7.95
C ASP A 99 6.45 -19.34 7.35
N PRO A 100 6.40 -18.30 8.21
CA PRO A 100 6.48 -16.90 7.77
C PRO A 100 7.84 -16.53 7.17
N VAL A 101 8.92 -17.20 7.57
CA VAL A 101 10.27 -16.93 7.05
C VAL A 101 10.36 -17.41 5.61
N ARG A 102 9.88 -18.62 5.33
CA ARG A 102 9.82 -19.14 3.96
C ARG A 102 8.89 -18.33 3.08
N LEU A 103 7.75 -17.89 3.60
CA LEU A 103 6.87 -16.96 2.87
C LEU A 103 7.61 -15.69 2.44
N GLN A 104 8.36 -15.06 3.35
CA GLN A 104 9.11 -13.86 3.01
C GLN A 104 10.18 -14.15 1.93
N GLN A 105 10.88 -15.28 2.02
CA GLN A 105 11.83 -15.71 0.99
C GLN A 105 11.15 -15.87 -0.38
N ILE A 106 10.00 -16.55 -0.45
CA ILE A 106 9.23 -16.72 -1.70
C ILE A 106 8.91 -15.36 -2.33
N LEU A 107 8.47 -14.38 -1.52
CA LEU A 107 8.18 -13.02 -1.98
C LEU A 107 9.44 -12.27 -2.44
N ASP A 108 10.57 -12.51 -1.79
CA ASP A 108 11.86 -11.90 -2.14
C ASP A 108 12.46 -12.50 -3.41
N GLU A 109 12.24 -13.79 -3.66
CA GLU A 109 12.64 -14.49 -4.87
C GLU A 109 11.77 -14.15 -6.10
N LEU A 110 10.70 -13.37 -5.96
CA LEU A 110 9.91 -12.89 -7.10
C LEU A 110 10.64 -11.73 -7.79
N ASP A 111 11.44 -12.07 -8.79
CA ASP A 111 12.35 -11.18 -9.52
C ASP A 111 11.93 -10.94 -10.99
N GLU A 112 12.70 -10.11 -11.68
CA GLU A 112 12.54 -9.83 -13.10
C GLU A 112 12.61 -11.10 -13.97
N THR A 113 13.46 -12.07 -13.62
CA THR A 113 13.69 -13.28 -14.41
C THR A 113 12.44 -14.16 -14.41
N LYS A 114 11.82 -14.38 -13.23
CA LYS A 114 10.58 -15.14 -13.11
C LYS A 114 9.42 -14.45 -13.82
N ILE A 115 9.32 -13.13 -13.71
CA ILE A 115 8.29 -12.34 -14.40
C ILE A 115 8.49 -12.42 -15.92
N GLU A 116 9.71 -12.28 -16.41
CA GLU A 116 10.02 -12.39 -17.84
C GLU A 116 9.70 -13.80 -18.38
N ALA A 117 10.09 -14.85 -17.66
CA ALA A 117 9.78 -16.24 -18.02
C ALA A 117 8.26 -16.49 -18.09
N LEU A 118 7.50 -15.96 -17.14
CA LEU A 118 6.03 -16.03 -17.16
C LEU A 118 5.44 -15.34 -18.39
N VAL A 119 5.93 -14.14 -18.72
CA VAL A 119 5.44 -13.38 -19.87
C VAL A 119 5.68 -14.17 -21.15
N TYR A 120 6.90 -14.67 -21.39
CA TYR A 120 7.19 -15.44 -22.60
C TYR A 120 6.43 -16.77 -22.63
N LYS A 121 6.32 -17.49 -21.50
CA LYS A 121 5.48 -18.70 -21.37
C LYS A 121 4.06 -18.48 -21.88
N TRP A 122 3.47 -17.32 -21.62
CA TRP A 122 2.11 -17.01 -22.07
C TRP A 122 2.05 -16.40 -23.46
N LEU A 123 3.06 -15.62 -23.89
CA LEU A 123 3.13 -15.14 -25.27
C LEU A 123 3.25 -16.31 -26.25
N ASP A 124 4.03 -17.34 -25.94
CA ASP A 124 4.18 -18.55 -26.78
C ASP A 124 2.89 -19.38 -26.89
N ARG A 125 1.97 -19.24 -25.94
CA ARG A 125 0.71 -19.99 -25.89
C ARG A 125 -0.48 -19.23 -26.47
N LEU A 126 -0.39 -17.90 -26.52
CA LEU A 126 -1.47 -17.03 -26.99
C LEU A 126 -1.26 -16.67 -28.46
N PRO A 127 -2.31 -16.19 -29.16
CA PRO A 127 -2.16 -15.78 -30.55
C PRO A 127 -1.13 -14.64 -30.68
N ASP A 128 -0.07 -14.89 -31.45
CA ASP A 128 0.93 -13.88 -31.79
C ASP A 128 0.46 -13.08 -33.03
N PRO A 129 0.39 -11.73 -32.95
CA PRO A 129 0.07 -10.91 -34.11
C PRO A 129 1.21 -10.80 -35.14
N PHE A 130 2.43 -11.24 -34.82
CA PHE A 130 3.60 -11.18 -35.69
C PHE A 130 3.90 -12.55 -36.30
N VAL A 131 4.39 -12.55 -37.55
CA VAL A 131 4.90 -13.78 -38.18
C VAL A 131 6.40 -13.95 -37.90
N ARG A 132 6.93 -15.14 -38.18
CA ARG A 132 8.35 -15.45 -37.94
C ARG A 132 9.28 -14.45 -38.62
N GLU A 133 8.95 -14.04 -39.84
CA GLU A 133 9.72 -13.05 -40.59
C GLU A 133 9.75 -11.67 -39.89
N ASP A 134 8.68 -11.29 -39.19
CA ASP A 134 8.64 -10.05 -38.39
C ASP A 134 9.56 -10.16 -37.16
N HIS A 135 9.57 -11.31 -36.48
CA HIS A 135 10.47 -11.56 -35.35
C HIS A 135 11.94 -11.55 -35.77
N GLU A 136 12.26 -12.17 -36.92
CA GLU A 136 13.60 -12.16 -37.53
C GLU A 136 14.02 -10.73 -37.92
N ALA A 137 13.07 -9.89 -38.35
CA ALA A 137 13.29 -8.46 -38.59
C ALA A 137 13.38 -7.60 -37.29
N GLY A 138 13.17 -8.21 -36.12
CA GLY A 138 13.34 -7.57 -34.82
C GLY A 138 12.08 -6.98 -34.20
N TYR A 139 10.87 -7.27 -34.72
CA TYR A 139 9.59 -6.84 -34.15
C TYR A 139 9.18 -7.67 -32.93
N ASN A 140 10.03 -7.67 -31.90
CA ASN A 140 9.82 -8.41 -30.66
C ASN A 140 9.30 -7.50 -29.54
N TYR A 141 8.46 -8.05 -28.68
CA TYR A 141 7.98 -7.34 -27.50
C TYR A 141 9.13 -7.02 -26.53
N ARG A 142 9.07 -5.85 -25.92
CA ARG A 142 9.95 -5.46 -24.81
C ARG A 142 9.11 -5.22 -23.57
N ILE A 143 9.51 -5.84 -22.46
CA ILE A 143 8.76 -5.74 -21.21
C ILE A 143 9.08 -4.40 -20.52
N SER A 144 8.01 -3.70 -20.13
CA SER A 144 8.11 -2.45 -19.38
C SER A 144 7.09 -2.40 -18.25
N ILE A 145 7.49 -1.78 -17.15
CA ILE A 145 6.69 -1.57 -15.96
C ILE A 145 5.78 -0.37 -16.21
N LEU A 146 4.50 -0.64 -16.42
CA LEU A 146 3.47 0.39 -16.54
C LEU A 146 3.09 0.94 -15.16
N GLN A 147 2.94 0.04 -14.19
CA GLN A 147 2.61 0.33 -12.80
C GLN A 147 3.20 -0.80 -11.95
N ALA A 148 3.71 -0.48 -10.77
CA ALA A 148 4.13 -1.45 -9.77
C ALA A 148 3.58 -1.07 -8.40
N GLU A 149 3.15 -2.07 -7.63
CA GLU A 149 2.62 -1.90 -6.28
C GLU A 149 3.45 -2.73 -5.30
N PHE A 150 3.95 -2.07 -4.26
CA PHE A 150 4.76 -2.71 -3.22
C PHE A 150 4.04 -2.55 -1.88
N SER A 151 3.63 -3.66 -1.29
CA SER A 151 2.84 -3.68 -0.07
C SER A 151 3.61 -4.24 1.12
N ARG A 152 3.41 -3.62 2.28
CA ARG A 152 3.73 -4.18 3.59
C ARG A 152 2.42 -4.38 4.34
N THR A 153 2.16 -5.60 4.80
CA THR A 153 0.94 -5.96 5.53
C THR A 153 1.31 -6.38 6.94
N GLN A 154 0.75 -5.72 7.94
CA GLN A 154 0.92 -6.05 9.36
C GLN A 154 -0.39 -6.64 9.87
N VAL A 155 -0.39 -7.93 10.17
CA VAL A 155 -1.54 -8.63 10.75
C VAL A 155 -1.53 -8.43 12.26
N PHE A 156 -2.69 -8.07 12.83
CA PHE A 156 -2.83 -7.86 14.28
C PHE A 156 -3.38 -9.12 14.96
N ASP A 157 -2.82 -9.46 16.11
CA ASP A 157 -3.35 -10.47 17.03
C ASP A 157 -4.70 -10.04 17.65
N ARG A 158 -4.87 -8.72 17.83
CA ARG A 158 -6.09 -8.06 18.29
C ARG A 158 -6.59 -7.08 17.23
N PRO A 159 -7.41 -7.53 16.27
CA PRO A 159 -7.79 -6.70 15.14
C PRO A 159 -8.54 -5.41 15.49
N LEU A 160 -9.41 -5.45 16.50
CA LEU A 160 -10.12 -4.25 16.98
C LEU A 160 -9.16 -3.17 17.50
N SER A 161 -8.13 -3.58 18.25
CA SER A 161 -7.09 -2.67 18.73
C SER A 161 -6.28 -2.10 17.56
N GLY A 162 -5.95 -2.92 16.56
CA GLY A 162 -5.29 -2.48 15.33
C GLY A 162 -6.11 -1.47 14.54
N ARG A 163 -7.44 -1.64 14.50
CA ARG A 163 -8.36 -0.69 13.88
C ARG A 163 -8.37 0.64 14.61
N HIS A 164 -8.53 0.64 15.93
CA HIS A 164 -8.49 1.87 16.72
C HIS A 164 -7.17 2.61 16.58
N LEU A 165 -6.04 1.87 16.60
CA LEU A 165 -4.72 2.43 16.34
C LEU A 165 -4.69 3.16 15.00
N PHE A 166 -5.17 2.52 13.94
CA PHE A 166 -5.14 3.12 12.61
C PHE A 166 -6.07 4.34 12.48
N GLU A 167 -7.22 4.35 13.15
CA GLU A 167 -8.09 5.51 13.19
C GLU A 167 -7.40 6.72 13.85
N GLU A 168 -6.64 6.50 14.93
CA GLU A 168 -5.84 7.57 15.57
C GLU A 168 -4.66 8.01 14.71
N VAL A 169 -3.97 7.08 14.03
CA VAL A 169 -2.94 7.42 13.03
C VAL A 169 -3.51 8.37 11.98
N ILE A 170 -4.70 8.11 11.46
CA ILE A 170 -5.34 9.00 10.48
C ILE A 170 -5.60 10.38 11.08
N ARG A 171 -6.14 10.47 12.30
CA ARG A 171 -6.49 11.75 12.94
C ARG A 171 -5.27 12.65 13.13
N GLU A 172 -4.15 12.08 13.55
CA GLU A 172 -2.96 12.85 13.89
C GLU A 172 -2.05 13.16 12.69
N ASN A 173 -2.17 12.40 11.60
CA ASN A 173 -1.24 12.48 10.46
C ASN A 173 -1.90 13.02 9.17
N LEU A 174 -2.92 13.88 9.29
CA LEU A 174 -3.58 14.51 8.14
C LEU A 174 -2.63 15.42 7.33
N ASP A 175 -1.47 15.78 7.86
CA ASP A 175 -0.51 16.68 7.22
C ASP A 175 0.64 15.97 6.47
N LEU A 176 0.63 14.63 6.36
CA LEU A 176 1.68 13.83 5.69
C LEU A 176 1.96 14.22 4.23
N GLY A 177 0.97 14.78 3.55
CA GLY A 177 1.07 15.28 2.19
C GLY A 177 1.79 16.62 2.05
N ARG A 178 2.16 17.28 3.15
CA ARG A 178 2.97 18.51 3.11
C ARG A 178 4.33 18.21 2.48
N PRO A 179 4.88 19.10 1.64
CA PRO A 179 6.16 18.88 0.96
C PRO A 179 7.32 18.43 1.87
N SER A 180 7.42 18.95 3.09
CA SER A 180 8.45 18.54 4.06
C SER A 180 8.31 17.08 4.50
N LYS A 181 7.08 16.62 4.76
CA LYS A 181 6.79 15.23 5.15
C LYS A 181 6.96 14.28 3.97
N VAL A 182 6.45 14.65 2.79
CA VAL A 182 6.63 13.86 1.57
C VAL A 182 8.11 13.73 1.19
N SER A 183 8.91 14.78 1.41
CA SER A 183 10.36 14.75 1.21
C SER A 183 11.03 13.68 2.07
N LEU A 184 10.57 13.48 3.31
CA LEU A 184 11.06 12.42 4.20
C LEU A 184 10.59 11.04 3.73
N ILE A 185 9.28 10.89 3.49
CA ILE A 185 8.66 9.62 3.11
C ILE A 185 9.28 9.05 1.83
N PHE A 186 9.50 9.88 0.81
CA PHE A 186 10.08 9.43 -0.46
C PHE A 186 11.60 9.63 -0.55
N ASN A 187 12.23 10.23 0.46
CA ASN A 187 13.65 10.61 0.48
C ASN A 187 14.08 11.42 -0.77
N ARG A 188 13.36 12.51 -1.05
CA ARG A 188 13.62 13.36 -2.22
C ARG A 188 13.47 14.84 -1.85
N GLY A 189 14.44 15.66 -2.23
CA GLY A 189 14.36 17.11 -2.05
C GLY A 189 13.18 17.72 -2.82
N ILE A 190 12.22 18.29 -2.10
CA ILE A 190 11.07 19.01 -2.68
C ILE A 190 11.24 20.50 -2.40
N ASN A 191 11.14 21.33 -3.45
CA ASN A 191 11.16 22.78 -3.36
C ASN A 191 10.00 23.39 -4.17
N LYS A 192 9.88 24.73 -4.15
CA LYS A 192 8.80 25.46 -4.84
C LYS A 192 8.74 25.21 -6.36
N ARG A 193 9.83 24.76 -6.98
CA ARG A 193 9.93 24.47 -8.42
C ARG A 193 9.69 23.00 -8.74
N THR A 194 9.54 22.11 -7.74
CA THR A 194 9.29 20.69 -7.98
C THR A 194 7.87 20.51 -8.52
N PRO A 195 7.69 20.08 -9.79
CA PRO A 195 6.37 19.88 -10.35
C PRO A 195 5.72 18.62 -9.76
N GLY A 196 4.40 18.64 -9.64
CA GLY A 196 3.60 17.49 -9.21
C GLY A 196 2.62 17.83 -8.08
N THR A 197 1.83 16.81 -7.71
CA THR A 197 0.87 16.91 -6.61
C THR A 197 1.44 16.27 -5.35
N PHE A 198 1.32 16.99 -4.23
CA PHE A 198 1.73 16.55 -2.89
C PHE A 198 0.54 16.83 -1.96
N GLN A 199 -0.13 15.78 -1.52
CA GLN A 199 -1.37 15.92 -0.74
C GLN A 199 -1.65 14.67 0.09
N THR A 200 -2.33 14.87 1.23
CA THR A 200 -2.98 13.82 2.01
C THR A 200 -4.44 13.76 1.60
N ARG A 201 -5.00 12.56 1.46
CA ARG A 201 -6.45 12.36 1.36
C ARG A 201 -6.88 11.25 2.28
N VAL A 202 -7.97 11.48 2.99
CA VAL A 202 -8.70 10.42 3.69
C VAL A 202 -9.90 10.06 2.83
N ILE A 203 -9.99 8.80 2.42
CA ILE A 203 -11.10 8.27 1.63
C ILE A 203 -11.80 7.22 2.48
N THR A 204 -13.06 7.47 2.79
CA THR A 204 -13.91 6.53 3.53
C THR A 204 -14.80 5.78 2.55
N GLN A 205 -14.66 4.46 2.48
CA GLN A 205 -15.59 3.58 1.77
C GLN A 205 -16.41 2.82 2.81
N GLY A 206 -17.70 3.16 2.92
CA GLY A 206 -18.55 2.66 4.00
C GLY A 206 -18.04 3.16 5.35
N VAL A 207 -17.53 2.24 6.17
CA VAL A 207 -16.97 2.52 7.51
C VAL A 207 -15.45 2.34 7.58
N ILE A 208 -14.78 2.03 6.46
CA ILE A 208 -13.34 1.77 6.44
C ILE A 208 -12.63 3.00 5.87
N PRO A 209 -11.93 3.79 6.70
CA PRO A 209 -11.12 4.89 6.21
C PRO A 209 -9.83 4.37 5.56
N SER A 210 -9.31 5.13 4.62
CA SER A 210 -8.00 4.89 4.02
C SER A 210 -7.24 6.21 3.90
N LEU A 211 -5.96 6.17 4.25
CA LEU A 211 -5.04 7.29 4.18
C LEU A 211 -4.25 7.22 2.87
N HIS A 212 -4.20 8.32 2.13
CA HIS A 212 -3.49 8.40 0.86
C HIS A 212 -2.49 9.54 0.90
N VAL A 213 -1.21 9.26 0.68
CA VAL A 213 -0.15 10.25 0.56
C VAL A 213 0.34 10.26 -0.88
N SER A 214 0.17 11.38 -1.58
CA SER A 214 0.54 11.49 -3.01
C SER A 214 1.93 12.11 -3.17
N TYR A 215 2.72 11.54 -4.09
CA TYR A 215 3.99 12.10 -4.58
C TYR A 215 4.00 12.05 -6.10
N LYS A 216 3.76 13.21 -6.75
CA LYS A 216 3.66 13.30 -8.22
C LYS A 216 2.60 12.32 -8.76
N SER A 217 3.00 11.35 -9.58
CA SER A 217 2.10 10.31 -10.11
C SER A 217 2.04 9.04 -9.25
N SER A 218 2.87 8.95 -8.21
CA SER A 218 2.92 7.84 -7.27
C SER A 218 2.12 8.17 -6.01
N LYS A 219 1.69 7.14 -5.28
CA LYS A 219 0.94 7.32 -4.03
C LYS A 219 1.25 6.19 -3.07
N ILE A 220 1.23 6.49 -1.78
CA ILE A 220 1.10 5.49 -0.72
C ILE A 220 -0.35 5.46 -0.31
N LYS A 221 -0.93 4.27 -0.19
CA LYS A 221 -2.25 4.04 0.39
C LYS A 221 -2.07 3.18 1.62
N GLN A 222 -2.64 3.62 2.73
CA GLN A 222 -2.69 2.88 3.98
C GLN A 222 -4.14 2.63 4.35
N TYR A 223 -4.49 1.40 4.73
CA TYR A 223 -5.86 1.01 5.05
C TYR A 223 -5.92 -0.26 5.87
N PHE A 224 -7.02 -0.41 6.62
CA PHE A 224 -7.32 -1.64 7.35
C PHE A 224 -8.00 -2.64 6.41
N LYS A 225 -7.37 -3.80 6.21
CA LYS A 225 -7.77 -4.84 5.26
C LYS A 225 -8.49 -5.98 5.98
N GLU A 226 -9.66 -6.34 5.46
CA GLU A 226 -10.51 -7.43 5.95
C GLU A 226 -10.76 -7.37 7.46
N ASP A 227 -10.72 -6.18 8.07
CA ASP A 227 -10.79 -5.98 9.52
C ASP A 227 -9.74 -6.77 10.35
N HIS A 228 -8.59 -7.16 9.75
CA HIS A 228 -7.54 -7.93 10.42
C HIS A 228 -6.13 -7.32 10.33
N ALA A 229 -5.82 -6.61 9.25
CA ALA A 229 -4.44 -6.21 8.96
C ALA A 229 -4.31 -4.77 8.46
N LEU A 230 -3.25 -4.07 8.85
CA LEU A 230 -2.89 -2.78 8.29
C LEU A 230 -2.03 -3.00 7.04
N ARG A 231 -2.53 -2.54 5.88
CA ARG A 231 -1.77 -2.53 4.62
C ARG A 231 -1.21 -1.14 4.41
N THR A 232 0.10 -1.05 4.18
CA THR A 232 0.75 0.13 3.60
C THR A 232 1.28 -0.25 2.21
N GLU A 233 0.73 0.33 1.15
CA GLU A 233 1.12 0.03 -0.23
C GLU A 233 1.55 1.27 -1.00
N THR A 234 2.72 1.20 -1.63
CA THR A 234 3.21 2.24 -2.54
C THR A 234 2.92 1.82 -3.97
N THR A 235 2.09 2.58 -4.67
CA THR A 235 1.85 2.46 -6.12
C THR A 235 2.75 3.44 -6.87
N ILE A 236 3.60 2.92 -7.76
CA ILE A 236 4.43 3.69 -8.68
C ILE A 236 3.83 3.61 -10.09
N ASN A 237 3.24 4.72 -10.56
CA ASN A 237 2.65 4.81 -11.92
C ASN A 237 3.62 5.39 -12.96
N ASN A 238 4.70 6.04 -12.53
CA ASN A 238 5.71 6.58 -13.41
C ASN A 238 7.11 6.46 -12.78
N THR A 239 7.91 5.55 -13.31
CA THR A 239 9.29 5.32 -12.86
C THR A 239 10.18 6.55 -12.99
N HIS A 240 9.88 7.43 -13.97
CA HIS A 240 10.64 8.65 -14.19
C HIS A 240 10.51 9.66 -13.05
N ASP A 241 9.47 9.57 -12.22
CA ASP A 241 9.32 10.42 -11.04
C ASP A 241 10.49 10.23 -10.05
N PHE A 242 11.14 9.06 -10.13
CA PHE A 242 12.30 8.64 -9.35
C PHE A 242 13.62 8.63 -10.14
N GLY A 243 13.61 9.10 -11.38
CA GLY A 243 14.80 9.10 -12.26
C GLY A 243 15.07 7.77 -12.97
N LEU A 244 14.11 6.82 -12.96
CA LEU A 244 14.29 5.49 -13.53
C LEU A 244 13.54 5.31 -14.86
N GLY A 245 14.13 4.53 -15.75
CA GLY A 245 13.45 4.05 -16.95
C GLY A 245 12.35 3.04 -16.65
N ARG A 246 11.51 2.71 -17.63
CA ARG A 246 10.39 1.76 -17.47
C ARG A 246 10.75 0.30 -17.74
N SER A 247 11.98 -0.02 -18.13
CA SER A 247 12.37 -1.40 -18.45
C SER A 247 12.25 -2.29 -17.20
N LEU A 248 11.86 -3.56 -17.39
CA LEU A 248 11.73 -4.54 -16.30
C LEU A 248 13.01 -4.66 -15.45
N LYS A 249 14.19 -4.47 -16.05
CA LYS A 249 15.48 -4.47 -15.34
C LYS A 249 15.60 -3.48 -14.18
N ASN A 250 14.73 -2.47 -14.14
CA ASN A 250 14.71 -1.47 -13.06
C ASN A 250 13.81 -1.90 -11.89
N LEU A 251 13.20 -3.08 -11.95
CA LEU A 251 12.33 -3.62 -10.90
C LEU A 251 13.04 -3.69 -9.53
N PRO A 252 14.30 -4.15 -9.40
CA PRO A 252 14.96 -4.22 -8.10
C PRO A 252 15.08 -2.84 -7.42
N GLU A 253 15.43 -1.81 -8.17
CA GLU A 253 15.55 -0.45 -7.65
C GLU A 253 14.18 0.15 -7.29
N LEU A 254 13.15 -0.11 -8.11
CA LEU A 254 11.78 0.29 -7.80
C LEU A 254 11.25 -0.40 -6.55
N ARG A 255 11.57 -1.69 -6.36
CA ARG A 255 11.23 -2.47 -5.17
C ARG A 255 11.87 -1.86 -3.92
N ALA A 256 13.16 -1.53 -3.99
CA ALA A 256 13.87 -0.86 -2.90
C ALA A 256 13.23 0.50 -2.55
N ILE A 257 12.88 1.31 -3.56
CA ILE A 257 12.21 2.61 -3.36
C ILE A 257 10.83 2.41 -2.72
N GLY A 258 10.01 1.51 -3.24
CA GLY A 258 8.65 1.27 -2.79
C GLY A 258 8.59 0.76 -1.36
N PHE A 259 9.37 -0.26 -1.03
CA PHE A 259 9.42 -0.78 0.35
C PHE A 259 10.03 0.22 1.33
N ALA A 260 11.08 0.94 0.95
CA ALA A 260 11.64 1.97 1.81
C ALA A 260 10.65 3.13 2.04
N ALA A 261 9.83 3.49 1.04
CA ALA A 261 8.78 4.48 1.21
C ALA A 261 7.70 4.01 2.20
N ASN A 262 7.30 2.73 2.14
CA ASN A 262 6.38 2.14 3.12
C ASN A 262 6.97 2.19 4.54
N CYS A 263 8.25 1.81 4.72
CA CYS A 263 8.91 1.87 6.03
C CYS A 263 9.00 3.30 6.55
N ARG A 264 9.44 4.26 5.73
CA ARG A 264 9.55 5.66 6.13
C ARG A 264 8.20 6.28 6.47
N LEU A 265 7.11 5.87 5.81
CA LEU A 265 5.78 6.33 6.21
C LEU A 265 5.49 5.91 7.66
N LEU A 266 5.70 4.64 7.99
CA LEU A 266 5.49 4.11 9.34
C LEU A 266 6.41 4.77 10.38
N GLU A 267 7.63 5.16 9.99
CA GLU A 267 8.58 5.88 10.87
C GLU A 267 8.22 7.36 11.09
N VAL A 268 7.57 8.00 10.11
CA VAL A 268 7.19 9.42 10.15
C VAL A 268 5.83 9.62 10.83
N GLU A 269 4.98 8.59 10.81
CA GLU A 269 3.70 8.57 11.52
C GLU A 269 3.92 8.73 13.02
N THR A 270 3.21 9.69 13.61
CA THR A 270 3.25 9.96 15.04
C THR A 270 1.89 9.70 15.67
N ILE A 271 1.89 9.22 16.91
CA ILE A 271 0.68 9.10 17.73
C ILE A 271 1.00 9.69 19.10
N SER A 272 0.14 10.59 19.57
CA SER A 272 0.29 11.29 20.84
C SER A 272 -0.18 10.45 22.03
N GLN A 273 -0.96 9.40 21.79
CA GLN A 273 -1.50 8.48 22.79
C GLN A 273 -0.81 7.10 22.74
N ASP A 274 -0.23 6.68 23.87
CA ASP A 274 0.18 5.29 24.08
C ASP A 274 -0.99 4.50 24.71
N CYS A 275 -1.90 4.03 23.86
CA CYS A 275 -3.04 3.22 24.30
C CYS A 275 -2.63 1.81 24.78
N SER A 276 -1.41 1.35 24.49
CA SER A 276 -0.93 0.02 24.87
C SER A 276 -0.60 -0.08 26.36
N LEU A 277 -0.06 1.02 26.92
CA LEU A 277 0.10 1.18 28.37
C LEU A 277 -1.25 1.25 29.08
N ALA A 278 -2.28 1.83 28.43
CA ALA A 278 -3.55 2.12 29.09
C ALA A 278 -4.31 0.87 29.52
N GLU A 279 -4.42 -0.20 28.71
CA GLU A 279 -5.23 -1.37 29.10
C GLU A 279 -4.62 -2.16 30.27
N GLY A 280 -3.31 -2.43 30.21
CA GLY A 280 -2.59 -3.15 31.28
C GLY A 280 -2.56 -2.36 32.58
N VAL A 281 -2.32 -1.04 32.50
CA VAL A 281 -2.40 -0.14 33.67
C VAL A 281 -3.84 -0.04 34.17
N PHE A 282 -4.84 0.03 33.28
CA PHE A 282 -6.25 0.13 33.67
C PHE A 282 -6.73 -1.14 34.37
N GLU A 283 -6.40 -2.34 33.86
CA GLU A 283 -6.68 -3.59 34.55
C GLU A 283 -5.94 -3.69 35.89
N GLN A 284 -4.67 -3.28 35.94
CA GLN A 284 -3.89 -3.26 37.18
C GLN A 284 -4.53 -2.34 38.22
N VAL A 285 -4.92 -1.14 37.81
CA VAL A 285 -5.44 -0.09 38.69
C VAL A 285 -6.86 -0.41 39.15
N THR A 286 -7.68 -1.06 38.33
CA THR A 286 -9.07 -1.44 38.70
C THR A 286 -9.16 -2.66 39.63
N ARG A 287 -8.11 -3.48 39.71
CA ARG A 287 -8.06 -4.67 40.58
C ARG A 287 -7.34 -4.38 41.91
N PRO A 288 -7.72 -5.02 43.03
CA PRO A 288 -6.94 -4.92 44.26
C PRO A 288 -5.52 -5.47 44.07
N GLN A 289 -4.53 -4.75 44.59
CA GLN A 289 -3.11 -5.11 44.48
C GLN A 289 -2.46 -5.22 45.86
N ILE A 290 -1.31 -5.90 45.95
CA ILE A 290 -0.45 -5.89 47.14
C ILE A 290 0.81 -5.11 46.79
N ILE A 291 0.99 -3.97 47.45
CA ILE A 291 2.16 -3.10 47.29
C ILE A 291 2.83 -3.01 48.67
N ASP A 292 4.13 -3.33 48.74
CA ASP A 292 4.93 -3.34 49.98
C ASP A 292 4.28 -4.13 51.14
N GLY A 293 3.71 -5.29 50.82
CA GLY A 293 3.04 -6.17 51.79
C GLY A 293 1.68 -5.68 52.29
N LYS A 294 1.16 -4.56 51.75
CA LYS A 294 -0.15 -4.01 52.10
C LYS A 294 -1.13 -4.14 50.94
N ARG A 295 -2.36 -4.56 51.25
CA ARG A 295 -3.44 -4.63 50.27
C ARG A 295 -3.95 -3.23 49.97
N VAL A 296 -3.86 -2.83 48.70
CA VAL A 296 -4.40 -1.59 48.16
C VAL A 296 -5.66 -1.93 47.35
N SER A 297 -6.75 -1.20 47.59
CA SER A 297 -8.00 -1.38 46.85
C SER A 297 -7.84 -0.91 45.40
N GLY A 298 -8.49 -1.61 44.47
CA GLY A 298 -8.57 -1.16 43.08
C GLY A 298 -9.40 0.12 42.95
N LEU A 299 -9.00 0.99 42.02
CA LEU A 299 -9.71 2.17 41.57
C LEU A 299 -10.81 1.76 40.58
N ARG A 300 -12.02 1.59 41.10
CA ARG A 300 -13.21 1.30 40.31
C ARG A 300 -13.78 2.60 39.74
N PHE A 301 -13.67 2.80 38.43
CA PHE A 301 -14.06 4.05 37.76
C PHE A 301 -15.57 4.33 37.75
N ASP A 302 -16.39 3.37 38.15
CA ASP A 302 -17.84 3.47 38.38
C ASP A 302 -18.19 3.85 39.84
N ASP A 303 -17.22 3.88 40.75
CA ASP A 303 -17.43 4.33 42.14
C ASP A 303 -17.44 5.87 42.21
N HIS A 304 -18.52 6.44 42.75
CA HIS A 304 -18.66 7.88 42.95
C HIS A 304 -17.47 8.53 43.67
N ARG A 305 -16.80 7.81 44.58
CA ARG A 305 -15.61 8.32 45.29
C ARG A 305 -14.39 8.42 44.37
N VAL A 306 -14.23 7.46 43.46
CA VAL A 306 -13.15 7.47 42.46
C VAL A 306 -13.41 8.57 41.43
N ILE A 307 -14.66 8.73 41.00
CA ILE A 307 -15.07 9.82 40.11
C ILE A 307 -14.79 11.18 40.76
N GLY A 308 -15.18 11.38 42.02
CA GLY A 308 -14.92 12.62 42.76
C GLY A 308 -13.43 12.91 42.95
N LEU A 309 -12.61 11.88 43.18
CA LEU A 309 -11.15 11.99 43.23
C LEU A 309 -10.57 12.43 41.88
N LEU A 310 -10.99 11.82 40.77
CA LEU A 310 -10.53 12.15 39.42
C LEU A 310 -10.94 13.56 39.01
N GLN A 311 -12.17 13.98 39.33
CA GLN A 311 -12.63 15.37 39.12
C GLN A 311 -11.78 16.38 39.89
N THR A 312 -11.45 16.05 41.15
CA THR A 312 -10.58 16.87 41.99
C THR A 312 -9.17 16.97 41.40
N LEU A 313 -8.59 15.85 40.94
CA LEU A 313 -7.29 15.81 40.26
C LEU A 313 -7.27 16.65 38.98
N CYS A 314 -8.34 16.63 38.19
CA CYS A 314 -8.47 17.46 36.99
C CYS A 314 -8.44 18.97 37.31
N GLY A 315 -8.97 19.38 38.46
CA GLY A 315 -8.89 20.76 38.94
C GLY A 315 -7.47 21.21 39.31
N PHE A 316 -6.58 20.26 39.61
CA PHE A 316 -5.20 20.53 39.99
C PHE A 316 -4.20 20.47 38.83
N LEU A 317 -4.60 19.97 37.65
CA LEU A 317 -3.76 19.91 36.42
C LEU A 317 -3.24 21.28 35.96
N LEU A 318 -3.89 22.38 36.40
CA LEU A 318 -3.54 23.75 36.03
C LEU A 318 -2.64 24.45 37.08
N LEU A 319 -2.23 23.78 38.16
CA LEU A 319 -1.33 24.39 39.16
C LEU A 319 0.14 24.21 38.73
N PRO A 320 0.86 25.30 38.41
CA PRO A 320 2.25 25.22 37.94
C PRO A 320 3.23 24.65 38.99
N ASN A 321 2.87 24.64 40.27
CA ASN A 321 3.70 24.15 41.38
C ASN A 321 3.26 22.77 41.89
N GLY A 322 2.34 22.08 41.20
CA GLY A 322 1.77 20.80 41.64
C GLY A 322 0.79 20.94 42.82
N PHE A 323 0.52 19.83 43.49
CA PHE A 323 -0.39 19.74 44.64
C PHE A 323 0.20 18.85 45.74
N SER A 324 -0.24 19.05 46.98
CA SER A 324 0.11 18.21 48.11
C SER A 324 -1.06 17.32 48.54
N ASN A 325 -0.78 16.30 49.34
CA ASN A 325 -1.83 15.45 49.93
C ASN A 325 -2.79 16.25 50.82
N SER A 326 -2.34 17.34 51.45
CA SER A 326 -3.21 18.18 52.26
C SER A 326 -4.15 19.02 51.40
N SER A 327 -3.64 19.65 50.33
CA SER A 327 -4.46 20.45 49.41
C SER A 327 -5.49 19.60 48.66
N MET A 328 -5.14 18.36 48.30
CA MET A 328 -6.09 17.44 47.66
C MET A 328 -7.23 17.02 48.60
N ARG A 329 -6.94 16.73 49.87
CA ARG A 329 -7.98 16.33 50.85
C ARG A 329 -8.94 17.47 51.16
N GLU A 330 -8.46 18.70 51.14
CA GLU A 330 -9.27 19.89 51.41
C GLU A 330 -10.27 20.14 50.28
N SER A 331 -9.84 20.04 49.02
CA SER A 331 -10.74 20.14 47.85
C SER A 331 -11.63 18.92 47.63
N GLY A 332 -11.13 17.70 47.87
CA GLY A 332 -11.90 16.46 47.67
C GLY A 332 -13.09 16.31 48.64
N ARG A 333 -13.07 16.98 49.80
CA ARG A 333 -14.22 17.02 50.73
C ARG A 333 -15.46 17.66 50.13
N ALA A 334 -15.32 18.53 49.13
CA ALA A 334 -16.45 19.14 48.43
C ALA A 334 -17.13 18.20 47.41
N PHE A 335 -16.45 17.11 47.00
CA PHE A 335 -16.91 16.20 45.95
C PHE A 335 -17.31 14.80 46.44
N ILE A 336 -17.02 14.45 47.70
CA ILE A 336 -17.19 13.09 48.26
C ILE A 336 -18.30 13.04 49.35
N SER A 337 -19.22 14.01 49.39
CA SER A 337 -20.39 13.99 50.30
C SER A 337 -21.48 13.05 49.82
#